data_AF-A0A357EY21-F1
#
_entry.id   AF-A0A357EY21-F1
#
_cell.length_a   1.000
_cell.length_b   1.000
_cell.length_c   1.000
_cell.angle_alpha   90.00
_cell.angle_beta   90.00
_cell.angle_gamma   90.00
#
_symmetry.space_group_name_H-M   'P 1'
#
loop_
_entity.id
_entity.type
_entity.pdbx_description
1 polymer ?
#
loop_
_entity_poly.entity_id
_entity_poly.type
_entity_poly.pdbx_seq_one_letter_code
_entity_poly.pdbx_strand_id
1 'polypeptide(L)'
;MTKSLRVKVAIIAGVLAFGISCLFYAYFIEPNRLVVRNRDIVINGWDPAFDGFRIVAVSDIHGGSNGGSAANIRHLVETVNKQRADIVVLLGDFVSYDRSRQMVKMPITEIAGYLSEMRAKYGVFAVLGNHDGWYEDEKVASELRTAGITILKDEMATVS
;
A
#
# COMPACT_ATOMS: atom_id res chain seq x y z
N MET A 1 -49.04 21.03 3.80
CA MET A 1 -48.00 20.41 2.93
C MET A 1 -48.64 19.33 2.08
N THR A 2 -48.58 19.42 0.74
CA THR A 2 -49.23 18.44 -0.15
C THR A 2 -48.53 17.08 -0.08
N LYS A 3 -49.24 15.98 -0.39
CA LYS A 3 -48.65 14.63 -0.46
C LYS A 3 -47.46 14.59 -1.42
N SER A 4 -47.54 15.28 -2.56
CA SER A 4 -46.45 15.38 -3.54
C SER A 4 -45.21 16.08 -2.99
N LEU A 5 -45.37 17.10 -2.15
CA LEU A 5 -44.25 17.80 -1.50
C LEU A 5 -43.57 16.91 -0.44
N ARG A 6 -44.35 16.14 0.33
CA ARG A 6 -43.81 15.14 1.31
C ARG A 6 -42.94 14.09 0.63
N VAL A 7 -43.40 13.54 -0.50
CA VAL A 7 -42.66 12.53 -1.27
C VAL A 7 -41.35 13.11 -1.83
N LYS A 8 -41.38 14.32 -2.40
CA LYS A 8 -40.17 14.98 -2.90
C LYS A 8 -39.14 15.23 -1.80
N VAL A 9 -39.58 15.70 -0.63
CA VAL A 9 -38.70 15.92 0.54
C VAL A 9 -38.09 14.60 1.01
N ALA A 10 -38.88 13.52 1.09
CA ALA A 10 -38.37 12.20 1.48
C ALA A 10 -37.31 11.66 0.50
N ILE A 11 -37.52 11.86 -0.81
CA ILE A 11 -36.54 11.46 -1.85
C ILE A 11 -35.25 12.26 -1.68
N ILE A 12 -35.32 13.59 -1.55
CA ILE A 12 -34.14 14.44 -1.36
C ILE A 12 -33.37 14.05 -0.09
N ALA A 13 -34.08 13.85 1.02
CA ALA A 13 -33.47 13.40 2.27
C ALA A 13 -32.79 12.03 2.11
N GLY A 14 -33.42 11.09 1.39
CA GLY A 14 -32.83 9.78 1.09
C GLY A 14 -31.56 9.87 0.26
N VAL A 15 -31.53 10.70 -0.79
CA VAL A 15 -30.33 10.91 -1.62
C VAL A 15 -29.20 11.55 -0.82
N LEU A 16 -29.51 12.55 0.01
CA LEU A 16 -28.51 13.18 0.89
C LEU A 16 -27.94 12.19 1.90
N ALA A 17 -28.79 11.40 2.55
CA ALA A 17 -28.36 10.38 3.51
C ALA A 17 -27.46 9.33 2.85
N PHE A 18 -27.80 8.89 1.64
CA PHE A 18 -26.98 7.96 0.88
C PHE A 18 -25.62 8.57 0.52
N GLY A 19 -25.59 9.82 0.03
CA GLY A 19 -24.34 10.54 -0.27
C GLY A 19 -23.43 10.66 0.94
N ILE A 20 -23.97 11.06 2.09
CA ILE A 20 -23.22 11.14 3.36
C ILE A 20 -22.69 9.75 3.77
N SER A 21 -23.50 8.70 3.61
CA SER A 21 -23.09 7.33 3.94
C SER A 21 -21.94 6.85 3.04
N CYS A 22 -21.96 7.16 1.75
CA CYS A 22 -20.88 6.86 0.82
C CYS A 22 -19.58 7.60 1.19
N LEU A 23 -19.68 8.89 1.53
CA LEU A 23 -18.52 9.67 1.97
C LEU A 23 -17.95 9.13 3.28
N PHE A 24 -18.81 8.77 4.23
CA PHE A 24 -18.40 8.14 5.48
C PHE A 24 -17.67 6.82 5.21
N TYR A 25 -18.23 5.96 4.36
CA TYR A 25 -17.60 4.70 3.97
C TYR A 25 -16.23 4.92 3.33
N ALA A 26 -16.16 5.81 2.33
CA ALA A 26 -14.93 6.10 1.60
C ALA A 26 -13.84 6.71 2.49
N TYR A 27 -14.22 7.48 3.52
CA TYR A 27 -13.24 8.11 4.40
C TYR A 27 -12.82 7.22 5.58
N PHE A 28 -13.75 6.48 6.19
CA PHE A 28 -13.47 5.77 7.44
C PHE A 28 -13.30 4.25 7.26
N ILE A 29 -13.96 3.64 6.28
CA ILE A 29 -14.01 2.18 6.15
C ILE A 29 -13.04 1.68 5.09
N GLU A 30 -13.12 2.22 3.87
CA GLU A 30 -12.34 1.74 2.74
C GLU A 30 -10.81 1.83 2.97
N PRO A 31 -10.25 2.95 3.47
CA PRO A 31 -8.80 3.09 3.61
C PRO A 31 -8.19 2.23 4.73
N ASN A 32 -9.02 1.71 5.63
CA ASN A 32 -8.61 0.83 6.73
C ASN A 32 -8.83 -0.65 6.39
N ARG A 33 -9.28 -0.97 5.17
CA ARG A 33 -9.60 -2.32 4.76
C ARG A 33 -8.45 -2.95 3.96
N LEU A 34 -7.54 -3.62 4.67
CA LEU A 34 -6.52 -4.45 4.05
C LEU A 34 -7.12 -5.78 3.56
N VAL A 35 -6.91 -6.11 2.28
CA VAL A 35 -7.39 -7.36 1.67
C VAL A 35 -6.24 -8.09 0.99
N VAL A 36 -5.97 -9.33 1.43
CA VAL A 36 -5.04 -10.22 0.74
C VAL A 36 -5.75 -10.88 -0.44
N ARG A 37 -5.20 -10.75 -1.64
CA ARG A 37 -5.70 -11.42 -2.85
C ARG A 37 -4.66 -12.42 -3.35
N ASN A 38 -5.02 -13.70 -3.31
CA ASN A 38 -4.18 -14.76 -3.85
C ASN A 38 -4.52 -15.01 -5.33
N ARG A 39 -3.48 -15.18 -6.13
CA ARG A 39 -3.54 -15.48 -7.57
C ARG A 39 -2.45 -16.46 -7.92
N ASP A 40 -2.84 -17.59 -8.49
CA ASP A 40 -1.91 -18.58 -9.00
C ASP A 40 -1.53 -18.19 -10.43
N ILE A 41 -0.23 -18.12 -10.70
CA ILE A 41 0.32 -17.81 -12.01
C ILE A 41 0.93 -19.09 -12.56
N VAL A 42 0.35 -19.63 -13.64
CA VAL A 42 0.85 -20.85 -14.29
C VAL A 42 1.76 -20.44 -15.44
N ILE A 43 3.03 -20.85 -15.36
CA ILE A 43 4.04 -20.58 -16.37
C ILE A 43 4.40 -21.91 -17.06
N ASN A 44 4.22 -21.97 -18.39
CA ASN A 44 4.60 -23.15 -19.16
C ASN A 44 6.12 -23.34 -19.15
N GLY A 45 6.57 -24.53 -18.79
CA GLY A 45 8.01 -24.82 -18.65
C GLY A 45 8.65 -24.23 -17.40
N TRP A 46 7.85 -23.87 -16.38
CA TRP A 46 8.36 -23.50 -15.07
C TRP A 46 9.16 -24.66 -14.47
N ASP A 47 10.32 -24.34 -13.89
CA ASP A 47 11.14 -25.35 -13.23
C ASP A 47 10.39 -25.89 -12.00
N PRO A 48 10.13 -27.21 -11.92
CA PRO A 48 9.43 -27.83 -10.80
C PRO A 48 10.05 -27.54 -9.42
N ALA A 49 11.35 -27.20 -9.35
CA ALA A 49 12.00 -26.80 -8.11
C ALA A 49 11.43 -25.50 -7.51
N PHE A 50 10.77 -24.67 -8.32
CA PHE A 50 10.10 -23.43 -7.90
C PHE A 50 8.57 -23.56 -7.91
N ASP A 51 8.01 -24.77 -7.96
CA ASP A 51 6.58 -24.94 -7.79
C ASP A 51 6.14 -24.46 -6.40
N GLY A 52 5.06 -23.68 -6.35
CA GLY A 52 4.60 -23.03 -5.13
C GLY A 52 5.40 -21.82 -4.67
N PHE A 53 6.33 -21.30 -5.48
CA PHE A 53 7.07 -20.06 -5.17
C PHE A 53 6.10 -18.89 -4.93
N ARG A 54 6.22 -18.25 -3.76
CA ARG A 54 5.27 -17.24 -3.29
C ARG A 54 5.88 -15.85 -3.32
N ILE A 55 5.26 -14.98 -4.12
CA ILE A 55 5.57 -13.55 -4.17
C ILE A 55 4.47 -12.79 -3.45
N VAL A 56 4.83 -11.92 -2.52
CA VAL A 56 3.91 -10.92 -1.98
C VAL A 56 4.26 -9.57 -2.57
N ALA A 57 3.30 -8.97 -3.29
CA ALA A 57 3.42 -7.65 -3.87
C ALA A 57 2.63 -6.62 -3.07
N VAL A 58 3.26 -5.48 -2.79
CA VAL A 58 2.68 -4.35 -2.07
C VAL A 58 3.04 -3.08 -2.82
N SER A 59 2.13 -2.11 -2.90
CA SER A 59 2.36 -0.81 -3.53
C SER A 59 1.58 0.29 -2.81
N ASP A 60 1.87 1.55 -3.13
CA ASP A 60 1.04 2.72 -2.78
C ASP A 60 0.72 2.83 -1.28
N ILE A 61 1.72 2.56 -0.43
CA ILE A 61 1.57 2.63 1.03
C ILE A 61 1.18 4.03 1.48
N HIS A 62 1.72 5.06 0.81
CA HIS A 62 1.45 6.47 1.07
C HIS A 62 1.45 6.80 2.57
N GLY A 63 2.57 6.55 3.24
CA GLY A 63 2.71 6.77 4.68
C GLY A 63 2.34 8.20 5.09
N GLY A 64 1.52 8.31 6.13
CA GLY A 64 0.93 9.56 6.61
C GLY A 64 -0.34 9.99 5.88
N SER A 65 -0.80 9.26 4.87
CA SER A 65 -2.15 9.43 4.30
C SER A 65 -3.22 8.85 5.23
N ASN A 66 -4.50 9.04 4.88
CA ASN A 66 -5.62 8.51 5.67
C ASN A 66 -5.59 6.97 5.78
N GLY A 67 -5.19 6.27 4.71
CA GLY A 67 -4.99 4.82 4.71
C GLY A 67 -3.59 4.39 5.18
N GLY A 68 -2.57 5.25 5.01
CA GLY A 68 -1.18 4.99 5.37
C GLY A 68 -0.81 5.38 6.81
N SER A 69 -1.70 5.16 7.78
CA SER A 69 -1.39 5.42 9.19
C SER A 69 -0.34 4.44 9.72
N ALA A 70 0.38 4.79 10.80
CA ALA A 70 1.36 3.90 11.40
C ALA A 70 0.75 2.55 11.81
N ALA A 71 -0.48 2.55 12.32
CA ALA A 71 -1.21 1.32 12.66
C ALA A 71 -1.48 0.44 11.43
N ASN A 72 -1.87 1.05 10.31
CA ASN A 72 -2.13 0.33 9.07
C ASN A 72 -0.85 -0.23 8.44
N ILE A 73 0.26 0.51 8.50
CA ILE A 73 1.56 0.02 8.00
C ILE A 73 2.03 -1.18 8.83
N ARG A 74 1.91 -1.13 10.17
CA ARG A 74 2.22 -2.29 11.03
C ARG A 74 1.31 -3.48 10.72
N HIS A 75 0.01 -3.25 10.57
CA HIS A 75 -0.93 -4.30 10.21
C HIS A 75 -0.63 -4.93 8.84
N LEU A 76 -0.20 -4.10 7.87
CA LEU A 76 0.28 -4.54 6.57
C LEU A 76 1.50 -5.45 6.72
N VAL A 77 2.53 -5.04 7.45
CA VAL A 77 3.75 -5.83 7.68
C VAL A 77 3.43 -7.17 8.35
N GLU A 78 2.60 -7.19 9.38
CA GLU A 78 2.13 -8.43 10.01
C GLU A 78 1.41 -9.35 9.03
N THR A 79 0.57 -8.76 8.17
CA THR A 79 -0.21 -9.50 7.16
C THR A 79 0.67 -10.09 6.08
N VAL A 80 1.67 -9.33 5.61
CA VAL A 80 2.71 -9.78 4.67
C VAL A 80 3.49 -10.95 5.26
N ASN A 81 3.97 -10.81 6.50
CA ASN A 81 4.75 -11.85 7.19
C ASN A 81 3.94 -13.15 7.38
N LYS A 82 2.63 -13.07 7.62
CA LYS A 82 1.74 -14.24 7.69
C LYS A 82 1.64 -15.01 6.38
N GLN A 83 1.93 -14.38 5.23
CA GLN A 83 1.92 -15.06 3.94
C GLN A 83 3.12 -15.98 3.74
N ARG A 84 4.18 -15.90 4.56
CA ARG A 84 5.40 -16.73 4.41
C ARG A 84 5.93 -16.69 2.97
N ALA A 85 6.21 -15.49 2.48
CA ALA A 85 6.65 -15.28 1.11
C ALA A 85 8.08 -15.75 0.89
N ASP A 86 8.37 -16.21 -0.33
CA ASP A 86 9.74 -16.44 -0.78
C ASP A 86 10.42 -15.10 -1.06
N ILE A 87 9.72 -14.17 -1.71
CA ILE A 87 10.14 -12.77 -1.85
C ILE A 87 8.97 -11.81 -1.58
N VAL A 88 9.31 -10.63 -1.08
CA VAL A 88 8.39 -9.49 -1.03
C VAL A 88 8.87 -8.46 -2.03
N VAL A 89 7.95 -7.92 -2.84
CA VAL A 89 8.22 -6.82 -3.77
C VAL A 89 7.38 -5.61 -3.40
N LEU A 90 8.05 -4.48 -3.21
CA LEU A 90 7.45 -3.19 -2.88
C LEU A 90 7.51 -2.28 -4.13
N LEU A 91 6.36 -1.93 -4.68
CA LEU A 91 6.24 -1.35 -6.01
C LEU A 91 6.11 0.19 -6.02
N GLY A 92 6.70 0.85 -5.02
CA GLY A 92 6.78 2.31 -4.94
C GLY A 92 5.61 2.99 -4.21
N ASP A 93 5.69 4.32 -4.18
CA ASP A 93 4.76 5.24 -3.52
C ASP A 93 4.68 4.99 -2.00
N PHE A 94 5.85 4.97 -1.37
CA PHE A 94 6.02 4.80 0.08
C PHE A 94 5.57 6.04 0.84
N VAL A 95 5.94 7.23 0.36
CA VAL A 95 5.59 8.50 1.01
C VAL A 95 4.31 9.09 0.42
N SER A 96 3.53 9.79 1.25
CA SER A 96 2.43 10.63 0.77
C SER A 96 2.90 12.08 0.62
N TYR A 97 3.56 12.41 -0.50
CA TYR A 97 3.98 13.79 -0.77
C TYR A 97 2.81 14.72 -1.14
N ASP A 98 2.61 15.77 -0.34
CA ASP A 98 1.64 16.84 -0.63
C ASP A 98 2.33 17.96 -1.41
N ARG A 99 2.09 18.00 -2.72
CA ARG A 99 2.66 19.02 -3.62
C ARG A 99 2.24 20.44 -3.28
N SER A 100 1.05 20.64 -2.69
CA SER A 100 0.54 21.98 -2.35
C SER A 100 1.25 22.55 -1.13
N ARG A 101 1.65 21.68 -0.21
CA ARG A 101 2.32 22.05 1.05
C ARG A 101 3.82 21.77 1.04
N GLN A 102 4.33 21.16 -0.02
CA GLN A 102 5.72 20.72 -0.19
C GLN A 102 6.24 19.92 1.02
N MET A 103 5.42 18.98 1.50
CA MET A 103 5.73 18.19 2.70
C MET A 103 5.26 16.75 2.57
N VAL A 104 5.93 15.87 3.31
CA VAL A 104 5.42 14.53 3.64
C VAL A 104 4.76 14.58 5.01
N LYS A 105 3.68 13.81 5.18
CA LYS A 105 2.92 13.76 6.45
C LYS A 105 3.52 12.81 7.48
N MET A 106 4.32 11.85 7.03
CA MET A 106 5.08 10.92 7.86
C MET A 106 6.53 10.88 7.35
N PRO A 107 7.54 10.94 8.23
CA PRO A 107 8.94 10.81 7.83
C PRO A 107 9.22 9.46 7.18
N ILE A 108 10.02 9.45 6.12
CA ILE A 108 10.42 8.21 5.47
C ILE A 108 11.22 7.28 6.39
N THR A 109 11.98 7.82 7.35
CA THR A 109 12.67 7.05 8.40
C THR A 109 11.69 6.22 9.24
N GLU A 110 10.52 6.77 9.56
CA GLU A 110 9.49 6.07 10.32
C GLU A 110 8.84 4.96 9.46
N ILE A 111 8.51 5.27 8.21
CA ILE A 111 7.94 4.30 7.26
C ILE A 111 8.91 3.13 7.07
N ALA A 112 10.16 3.42 6.74
CA ALA A 112 11.23 2.43 6.55
C ALA A 112 11.45 1.61 7.83
N GLY A 113 11.36 2.24 9.00
CA GLY A 113 11.39 1.57 10.30
C GLY A 113 10.34 0.45 10.43
N TYR A 114 9.08 0.72 10.06
CA TYR A 114 8.05 -0.33 10.04
C TYR A 114 8.31 -1.40 8.98
N LEU A 115 8.72 -0.99 7.77
CA LEU A 115 8.97 -1.91 6.66
C LEU A 115 10.17 -2.84 6.90
N SER A 116 11.12 -2.43 7.75
CA SER A 116 12.27 -3.26 8.16
C SER A 116 11.87 -4.57 8.85
N GLU A 117 10.65 -4.64 9.38
CA GLU A 117 10.12 -5.85 10.04
C GLU A 117 9.55 -6.87 9.03
N MET A 118 9.49 -6.55 7.73
CA MET A 118 9.07 -7.49 6.68
C MET A 118 10.10 -8.62 6.51
N ARG A 119 9.59 -9.84 6.34
CA ARG A 119 10.39 -11.05 6.23
C ARG A 119 9.98 -11.85 5.02
N ALA A 120 10.98 -12.26 4.24
CA ALA A 120 10.84 -13.17 3.12
C ALA A 120 12.08 -14.06 3.04
N LYS A 121 11.94 -15.26 2.49
CA LYS A 121 13.03 -16.25 2.43
C LYS A 121 14.27 -15.73 1.70
N TYR A 122 14.07 -15.03 0.58
CA TYR A 122 15.11 -14.53 -0.31
C TYR A 122 15.21 -13.00 -0.30
N GLY A 123 14.50 -12.32 0.60
CA GLY A 123 14.61 -10.88 0.82
C GLY A 123 13.43 -10.05 0.32
N VAL A 124 13.53 -8.75 0.62
CA VAL A 124 12.53 -7.72 0.31
C VAL A 124 13.15 -6.77 -0.71
N PHE A 125 12.50 -6.62 -1.85
CA PHE A 125 12.95 -5.79 -2.96
C PHE A 125 12.00 -4.61 -3.17
N ALA A 126 12.52 -3.47 -3.57
CA ALA A 126 11.74 -2.26 -3.78
C ALA A 126 12.13 -1.53 -5.05
N VAL A 127 11.14 -0.90 -5.69
CA VAL A 127 11.32 0.14 -6.70
C VAL A 127 10.68 1.44 -6.19
N LEU A 128 11.12 2.59 -6.70
CA LEU A 128 10.56 3.88 -6.33
C LEU A 128 9.35 4.23 -7.20
N GLY A 129 8.35 4.89 -6.60
CA GLY A 129 7.20 5.44 -7.30
C GLY A 129 7.34 6.95 -7.55
N ASN A 130 6.31 7.56 -8.15
CA ASN A 130 6.32 8.98 -8.45
C ASN A 130 6.25 9.87 -7.20
N HIS A 131 5.52 9.47 -6.14
CA HIS A 131 5.47 10.25 -4.90
C HIS A 131 6.82 10.25 -4.17
N ASP A 132 7.57 9.16 -4.28
CA ASP A 132 8.92 9.06 -3.74
C ASP A 132 9.86 10.03 -4.45
N GLY A 133 9.77 10.09 -5.78
CA GLY A 133 10.58 11.02 -6.59
C GLY A 133 10.15 12.48 -6.51
N TRP A 134 8.86 12.77 -6.33
CA TRP A 134 8.40 14.13 -6.05
C TRP A 134 8.84 14.66 -4.70
N TYR A 135 9.07 13.75 -3.74
CA TYR A 135 9.72 14.08 -2.49
C TYR A 135 11.22 14.21 -2.72
N GLU A 136 11.96 13.11 -2.67
CA GLU A 136 13.42 13.04 -2.83
C GLU A 136 13.83 11.57 -3.08
N ASP A 137 13.96 11.15 -4.36
CA ASP A 137 14.24 9.74 -4.75
C ASP A 137 15.34 9.07 -3.91
N GLU A 138 16.53 9.69 -3.86
CA GLU A 138 17.69 9.09 -3.19
C GLU A 138 17.53 9.02 -1.69
N LYS A 139 16.79 9.96 -1.10
CA LYS A 139 16.48 9.93 0.33
C LYS A 139 15.58 8.74 0.65
N VAL A 140 14.55 8.51 -0.17
CA VAL A 140 13.67 7.36 0.01
C VAL A 140 14.44 6.06 -0.17
N ALA A 141 15.23 5.95 -1.24
CA ALA A 141 16.06 4.77 -1.47
C ALA A 141 17.05 4.51 -0.33
N SER A 142 17.75 5.54 0.16
CA SER A 142 18.74 5.42 1.24
C SER A 142 18.13 4.90 2.54
N GLU A 143 16.95 5.40 2.92
CA GLU A 143 16.26 4.96 4.14
C GLU A 143 15.75 3.52 4.02
N LEU A 144 15.21 3.14 2.85
CA LEU A 144 14.80 1.76 2.59
C LEU A 144 16.00 0.80 2.59
N ARG A 145 17.14 1.20 2.01
CA ARG A 145 18.39 0.40 2.07
C ARG A 145 18.87 0.23 3.52
N THR A 146 18.80 1.29 4.33
CA THR A 146 19.16 1.24 5.75
C THR A 146 18.24 0.30 6.54
N ALA A 147 16.97 0.20 6.13
CA ALA A 147 15.99 -0.76 6.64
C ALA A 147 16.19 -2.21 6.14
N GLY A 148 17.24 -2.49 5.36
CA GLY A 148 17.54 -3.84 4.85
C GLY A 148 16.75 -4.22 3.59
N ILE A 149 16.13 -3.24 2.91
CA ILE A 149 15.36 -3.47 1.67
C ILE A 149 16.27 -3.21 0.47
N THR A 150 16.29 -4.15 -0.48
CA THR A 150 17.08 -4.02 -1.71
C THR A 150 16.36 -3.15 -2.72
N ILE A 151 16.90 -1.96 -3.01
CA ILE A 151 16.36 -1.07 -4.05
C ILE A 151 16.88 -1.52 -5.42
N LEU A 152 15.97 -1.66 -6.38
CA LEU A 152 16.28 -1.93 -7.78
C LEU A 152 15.94 -0.71 -8.62
N LYS A 153 16.94 -0.12 -9.29
CA LYS A 153 16.77 1.00 -10.22
C LYS A 153 17.53 0.68 -11.50
N ASP A 154 16.81 0.36 -12.57
CA ASP A 154 17.39 -0.15 -13.82
C ASP A 154 18.32 -1.36 -13.59
N GLU A 155 17.98 -2.17 -12.58
CA GLU A 155 18.77 -3.29 -12.09
C GLU A 155 17.91 -4.56 -11.95
N MET A 156 18.58 -5.71 -11.87
CA MET A 156 17.96 -7.00 -11.58
C MET A 156 18.64 -7.65 -10.37
N ALA A 157 17.87 -8.45 -9.63
CA ALA A 157 18.38 -9.30 -8.56
C ALA A 157 18.14 -10.77 -8.91
N THR A 158 19.12 -11.61 -8.59
CA THR A 158 18.99 -13.07 -8.66
C THR A 158 18.75 -13.61 -7.25
N VAL A 159 17.74 -14.46 -7.12
CA VAL A 159 17.44 -15.19 -5.88
C VAL A 159 17.76 -16.67 -6.08
N SER A 160 18.42 -17.29 -5.11
CA SER A 160 18.85 -18.70 -5.14
C SER A 160 18.69 -19.32 -3.77
#